data_AF-A0A382CPF9-F1
#
_entry.id   AF-A0A382CPF9-F1
#
_cell.length_a   1.000
_cell.length_b   1.000
_cell.length_c   1.000
_cell.angle_alpha   90.00
_cell.angle_beta   90.00
_cell.angle_gamma   90.00
#
_symmetry.space_group_name_H-M   'P 1'
#
loop_
_entity.id
_entity.type
_entity.pdbx_description
1 polymer ?
#
loop_
_entity_poly.entity_id
_entity_poly.type
_entity_poly.pdbx_seq_one_letter_code
_entity_poly.pdbx_strand_id
1 'polypeptide(L)'
;MLDALKSLFENNVISEEIRAEIQEAWDKKIEETRLQVTAELREEFASKYEHDKAQMVEAIDNMVSEKLAEEISEFTDDRKQLAEARAKYVIAMRENANLLKEFVMQSLKKEVSELHDDQKVMSSKFGKLEEFVVEALSKEIAEFHEDKKDLAETKVKLVREAKKHLNKVKSTFVEKSAKLVSDVVGKGLTKEIGQLKEDIDSARRNDFGRKIFETFANEYSNSYLNEKSETAKLMQVVNMKDGQIKEVKAEVDEKTKTIAEKNAEINKISDAAKRQDIMSELTAPLSKDQREIMKDLLESVQTAKLQKQFDKYMPAVIDGKTPEKKKATLTEAEAKSITGNKEESNVSSVSSEATSNIVDIRRLAGLN
;
A
#
# COMPACT_ATOMS: atom_id res chain seq x y z
N MET A 1 -105.22 162.17 44.25
CA MET A 1 -105.51 162.28 45.70
C MET A 1 -104.39 162.94 46.49
N LEU A 2 -103.10 162.73 46.18
CA LEU A 2 -101.98 163.32 46.94
C LEU A 2 -102.04 164.87 47.12
N ASP A 3 -102.34 165.64 46.07
CA ASP A 3 -102.39 167.12 46.20
C ASP A 3 -103.48 167.64 47.13
N ALA A 4 -104.62 166.94 47.23
CA ALA A 4 -105.72 167.33 48.12
C ALA A 4 -105.34 167.19 49.60
N LEU A 5 -104.47 166.23 49.95
CA LEU A 5 -103.96 166.04 51.31
C LEU A 5 -102.89 167.08 51.66
N LYS A 6 -102.08 167.52 50.69
CA LYS A 6 -101.02 168.52 50.89
C LYS A 6 -101.55 169.84 51.46
N SER A 7 -102.65 170.33 50.87
CA SER A 7 -103.36 171.55 51.31
C SER A 7 -103.80 171.51 52.79
N LEU A 8 -104.18 170.33 53.29
CA LEU A 8 -104.64 170.11 54.66
C LEU A 8 -103.49 169.93 55.67
N PHE A 9 -102.30 169.50 55.23
CA PHE A 9 -101.13 169.39 56.10
C PHE A 9 -100.35 170.70 56.27
N GLU A 10 -100.42 171.62 55.29
CA GLU A 10 -99.68 172.89 55.34
C GLU A 10 -100.40 173.98 56.17
N ASN A 11 -101.74 173.93 56.29
CA ASN A 11 -102.51 174.80 57.18
C ASN A 11 -102.82 174.09 58.52
N ASN A 12 -102.02 174.42 59.52
CA ASN A 12 -101.85 173.74 60.81
C ASN A 12 -103.10 173.70 61.72
N VAL A 13 -104.13 172.91 61.36
CA VAL A 13 -105.41 172.77 62.08
C VAL A 13 -105.68 171.30 62.49
N ILE A 14 -104.63 170.58 62.88
CA ILE A 14 -104.70 169.16 63.28
C ILE A 14 -103.98 168.99 64.63
N SER A 15 -104.67 168.41 65.62
CA SER A 15 -104.12 168.15 66.95
C SER A 15 -103.21 166.91 66.99
N GLU A 16 -102.42 166.80 68.05
CA GLU A 16 -101.44 165.71 68.24
C GLU A 16 -102.11 164.32 68.33
N GLU A 17 -103.32 164.24 68.89
CA GLU A 17 -104.15 163.02 68.93
C GLU A 17 -104.47 162.48 67.53
N ILE A 18 -104.93 163.32 66.60
CA ILE A 18 -105.25 162.92 65.22
C ILE A 18 -103.99 162.40 64.52
N ARG A 19 -102.81 162.93 64.87
CA ARG A 19 -101.53 162.46 64.35
C ARG A 19 -101.17 161.06 64.85
N ALA A 20 -101.50 160.75 66.10
CA ALA A 20 -101.35 159.41 66.66
C ALA A 20 -102.37 158.41 66.07
N GLU A 21 -103.63 158.80 65.92
CA GLU A 21 -104.66 157.97 65.26
C GLU A 21 -104.28 157.63 63.82
N ILE A 22 -103.77 158.60 63.05
CA ILE A 22 -103.27 158.36 61.69
C ILE A 22 -102.06 157.42 61.69
N GLN A 23 -101.13 157.58 62.64
CA GLN A 23 -99.95 156.71 62.77
C GLN A 23 -100.35 155.25 63.08
N GLU A 24 -101.24 155.03 64.07
CA GLU A 24 -101.72 153.71 64.44
C GLU A 24 -102.55 153.07 63.32
N ALA A 25 -103.43 153.83 62.67
CA ALA A 25 -104.18 153.36 61.51
C ALA A 25 -103.25 153.00 60.32
N TRP A 26 -102.17 153.75 60.12
CA TRP A 26 -101.18 153.51 59.07
C TRP A 26 -100.34 152.26 59.34
N ASP A 27 -99.80 152.12 60.55
CA ASP A 27 -98.99 150.96 60.94
C ASP A 27 -99.84 149.68 60.98
N LYS A 28 -101.10 149.76 61.43
CA LYS A 28 -102.09 148.69 61.30
C LYS A 28 -102.36 148.35 59.84
N LYS A 29 -102.53 149.35 58.96
CA LYS A 29 -102.75 149.12 57.51
C LYS A 29 -101.51 148.50 56.85
N ILE A 30 -100.29 148.83 57.30
CA ILE A 30 -99.06 148.18 56.85
C ILE A 30 -99.05 146.70 57.23
N GLU A 31 -99.32 146.33 58.49
CA GLU A 31 -99.33 144.91 58.89
C GLU A 31 -100.51 144.13 58.29
N GLU A 32 -101.70 144.73 58.14
CA GLU A 32 -102.79 144.13 57.35
C GLU A 32 -102.35 143.84 55.91
N THR A 33 -101.69 144.79 55.25
CA THR A 33 -101.20 144.63 53.87
C THR A 33 -100.06 143.62 53.79
N ARG A 34 -99.20 143.55 54.81
CA ARG A 34 -98.08 142.59 54.91
C ARG A 34 -98.59 141.17 55.12
N LEU A 35 -99.61 140.98 55.96
CA LEU A 35 -100.28 139.69 56.17
C LEU A 35 -101.03 139.26 54.90
N GLN A 36 -101.72 140.17 54.22
CA GLN A 36 -102.37 139.90 52.94
C GLN A 36 -101.34 139.47 51.87
N VAL A 37 -100.30 140.28 51.62
CA VAL A 37 -99.26 139.96 50.63
C VAL A 37 -98.51 138.67 50.97
N THR A 38 -98.28 138.34 52.25
CA THR A 38 -97.63 137.06 52.64
C THR A 38 -98.58 135.86 52.69
N ALA A 39 -99.89 136.07 52.58
CA ALA A 39 -100.87 135.02 52.27
C ALA A 39 -100.95 134.80 50.76
N GLU A 40 -101.14 135.87 49.97
CA GLU A 40 -101.16 135.85 48.50
C GLU A 40 -99.89 135.22 47.92
N LEU A 41 -98.71 135.58 48.44
CA LEU A 41 -97.44 134.99 47.99
C LEU A 41 -97.34 133.49 48.35
N ARG A 42 -97.92 133.05 49.47
CA ARG A 42 -97.98 131.62 49.83
C ARG A 42 -98.94 130.85 48.93
N GLU A 43 -100.09 131.44 48.60
CA GLU A 43 -101.08 130.84 47.70
C GLU A 43 -100.53 130.75 46.28
N GLU A 44 -99.81 131.78 45.79
CA GLU A 44 -99.03 131.72 44.55
C GLU A 44 -97.96 130.62 44.57
N PHE A 45 -97.13 130.55 45.63
CA PHE A 45 -96.07 129.54 45.71
C PHE A 45 -96.63 128.12 45.82
N ALA A 46 -97.72 127.91 46.55
CA ALA A 46 -98.41 126.61 46.61
C ALA A 46 -99.04 126.24 45.25
N SER A 47 -99.68 127.19 44.57
CA SER A 47 -100.28 126.98 43.26
C SER A 47 -99.24 126.68 42.18
N LYS A 48 -98.12 127.42 42.17
CA LYS A 48 -96.98 127.15 41.30
C LYS A 48 -96.33 125.82 41.61
N TYR A 49 -96.12 125.48 42.88
CA TYR A 49 -95.54 124.19 43.26
C TYR A 49 -96.41 123.01 42.82
N GLU A 50 -97.74 123.05 43.03
CA GLU A 50 -98.64 121.98 42.56
C GLU A 50 -98.74 121.96 41.03
N HIS A 51 -98.64 123.11 40.34
CA HIS A 51 -98.59 123.17 38.87
C HIS A 51 -97.31 122.56 38.30
N ASP A 52 -96.14 122.96 38.81
CA ASP A 52 -94.83 122.44 38.37
C ASP A 52 -94.71 120.94 38.68
N LYS A 53 -95.23 120.51 39.84
CA LYS A 53 -95.34 119.10 40.24
C LYS A 53 -96.27 118.32 39.31
N ALA A 54 -97.41 118.88 38.92
CA ALA A 54 -98.31 118.26 37.94
C ALA A 54 -97.63 118.12 36.57
N GLN A 55 -96.98 119.18 36.07
CA GLN A 55 -96.20 119.13 34.83
C GLN A 55 -95.07 118.08 34.90
N MET A 56 -94.36 117.97 36.02
CA MET A 56 -93.31 116.96 36.19
C MET A 56 -93.87 115.53 36.19
N VAL A 57 -95.01 115.29 36.84
CA VAL A 57 -95.69 113.99 36.82
C VAL A 57 -96.17 113.66 35.40
N GLU A 58 -96.82 114.59 34.70
CA GLU A 58 -97.29 114.42 33.33
C GLU A 58 -96.13 114.21 32.34
N ALA A 59 -95.01 114.93 32.48
CA ALA A 59 -93.82 114.74 31.65
C ALA A 59 -93.15 113.38 31.91
N ILE A 60 -93.12 112.90 33.16
CA ILE A 60 -92.60 111.57 33.49
C ILE A 60 -93.54 110.48 32.94
N ASP A 61 -94.85 110.60 33.12
CA ASP A 61 -95.83 109.59 32.69
C ASP A 61 -95.88 109.49 31.16
N ASN A 62 -95.81 110.63 30.45
CA ASN A 62 -95.66 110.66 28.99
C ASN A 62 -94.33 110.04 28.54
N MET A 63 -93.19 110.44 29.11
CA MET A 63 -91.88 109.88 28.72
C MET A 63 -91.79 108.37 28.97
N VAL A 64 -92.34 107.89 30.10
CA VAL A 64 -92.40 106.46 30.43
C VAL A 64 -93.35 105.72 29.51
N SER A 65 -94.53 106.28 29.22
CA SER A 65 -95.52 105.67 28.32
C SER A 65 -95.05 105.61 26.87
N GLU A 66 -94.44 106.67 26.34
CA GLU A 66 -93.87 106.70 25.00
C GLU A 66 -92.73 105.67 24.87
N LYS A 67 -91.80 105.62 25.84
CA LYS A 67 -90.68 104.67 25.80
C LYS A 67 -91.12 103.23 25.98
N LEU A 68 -92.09 102.94 26.86
CA LEU A 68 -92.66 101.60 26.96
C LEU A 68 -93.44 101.20 25.71
N ALA A 69 -94.18 102.12 25.08
CA ALA A 69 -94.88 101.83 23.82
C ALA A 69 -93.90 101.52 22.68
N GLU A 70 -92.79 102.27 22.59
CA GLU A 70 -91.71 102.06 21.63
C GLU A 70 -91.01 100.71 21.87
N GLU A 71 -90.52 100.45 23.10
CA GLU A 71 -89.88 99.17 23.46
C GLU A 71 -90.81 97.96 23.29
N ILE A 72 -92.11 98.08 23.62
CA ILE A 72 -93.09 97.01 23.40
C ILE A 72 -93.29 96.78 21.90
N SER A 73 -93.34 97.84 21.08
CA SER A 73 -93.44 97.70 19.63
C SER A 73 -92.22 96.97 19.06
N GLU A 74 -91.01 97.45 19.36
CA GLU A 74 -89.76 96.81 18.94
C GLU A 74 -89.70 95.35 19.39
N PHE A 75 -90.02 95.05 20.66
CA PHE A 75 -90.04 93.68 21.18
C PHE A 75 -91.07 92.78 20.48
N THR A 76 -92.21 93.30 20.04
CA THR A 76 -93.18 92.50 19.25
C THR A 76 -92.69 92.20 17.84
N ASP A 77 -92.03 93.14 17.17
CA ASP A 77 -91.45 92.91 15.84
C ASP A 77 -90.19 92.02 15.92
N ASP A 78 -89.32 92.19 16.93
CA ASP A 78 -88.19 91.28 17.18
C ASP A 78 -88.66 89.85 17.45
N ARG A 79 -89.69 89.67 18.27
CA ARG A 79 -90.29 88.35 18.55
C ARG A 79 -90.88 87.72 17.29
N LYS A 80 -91.44 88.52 16.39
CA LYS A 80 -91.97 88.07 15.08
C LYS A 80 -90.83 87.72 14.12
N GLN A 81 -89.81 88.56 14.00
CA GLN A 81 -88.60 88.29 13.19
C GLN A 81 -87.88 87.02 13.67
N LEU A 82 -87.76 86.82 14.99
CA LEU A 82 -87.20 85.61 15.58
C LEU A 82 -88.02 84.36 15.24
N ALA A 83 -89.36 84.46 15.24
CA ALA A 83 -90.24 83.36 14.85
C ALA A 83 -90.10 83.03 13.36
N GLU A 84 -90.07 84.04 12.49
CA GLU A 84 -89.83 83.87 11.05
C GLU A 84 -88.43 83.28 10.75
N ALA A 85 -87.39 83.75 11.43
CA ALA A 85 -86.02 83.26 11.28
C ALA A 85 -85.92 81.79 11.72
N ARG A 86 -86.56 81.41 12.83
CA ARG A 86 -86.66 80.01 13.28
C ARG A 86 -87.42 79.14 12.28
N ALA A 87 -88.53 79.63 11.71
CA ALA A 87 -89.28 78.91 10.68
C ALA A 87 -88.43 78.70 9.41
N LYS A 88 -87.80 79.76 8.89
CA LYS A 88 -86.88 79.72 7.74
C LYS A 88 -85.71 78.75 8.00
N TYR A 89 -85.12 78.77 9.19
CA TYR A 89 -84.05 77.84 9.58
C TYR A 89 -84.52 76.37 9.62
N VAL A 90 -85.69 76.08 10.20
CA VAL A 90 -86.23 74.70 10.23
C VAL A 90 -86.56 74.18 8.82
N ILE A 91 -87.06 75.04 7.93
CA ILE A 91 -87.29 74.70 6.51
C ILE A 91 -85.96 74.37 5.83
N ALA A 92 -84.98 75.29 5.88
CA ALA A 92 -83.67 75.09 5.28
C ALA A 92 -82.93 73.87 5.86
N MET A 93 -83.07 73.59 7.16
CA MET A 93 -82.50 72.40 7.80
C MET A 93 -83.13 71.10 7.24
N ARG A 94 -84.45 71.11 6.99
CA ARG A 94 -85.17 69.97 6.39
C ARG A 94 -84.82 69.77 4.92
N GLU A 95 -84.65 70.85 4.17
CA GLU A 95 -84.22 70.83 2.76
C GLU A 95 -82.79 70.29 2.63
N ASN A 96 -81.84 70.81 3.42
CA ASN A 96 -80.47 70.31 3.47
C ASN A 96 -80.40 68.84 3.93
N ALA A 97 -81.23 68.42 4.89
CA ALA A 97 -81.31 67.02 5.31
C ALA A 97 -81.84 66.10 4.20
N ASN A 98 -82.79 66.56 3.39
CA ASN A 98 -83.26 65.82 2.21
C ASN A 98 -82.16 65.75 1.13
N LEU A 99 -81.49 66.85 0.81
CA LEU A 99 -80.38 66.88 -0.15
C LEU A 99 -79.24 65.94 0.26
N LEU A 100 -78.84 65.96 1.53
CA LEU A 100 -77.82 65.05 2.07
C LEU A 100 -78.27 63.60 2.00
N LYS A 101 -79.52 63.30 2.36
CA LYS A 101 -80.11 61.96 2.24
C LYS A 101 -80.12 61.46 0.80
N GLU A 102 -80.49 62.31 -0.16
CA GLU A 102 -80.49 61.98 -1.59
C GLU A 102 -79.08 61.76 -2.13
N PHE A 103 -78.12 62.63 -1.77
CA PHE A 103 -76.71 62.45 -2.11
C PHE A 103 -76.14 61.12 -1.58
N VAL A 104 -76.39 60.79 -0.31
CA VAL A 104 -75.94 59.53 0.30
C VAL A 104 -76.64 58.32 -0.34
N MET A 105 -77.95 58.40 -0.64
CA MET A 105 -78.67 57.36 -1.38
C MET A 105 -78.09 57.14 -2.79
N GLN A 106 -77.74 58.22 -3.50
CA GLN A 106 -77.18 58.15 -4.85
C GLN A 106 -75.76 57.60 -4.83
N SER A 107 -74.89 58.02 -3.90
CA SER A 107 -73.54 57.48 -3.73
C SER A 107 -73.58 56.00 -3.36
N LEU A 108 -74.37 55.62 -2.35
CA LEU A 108 -74.52 54.23 -1.93
C LEU A 108 -75.09 53.34 -3.04
N LYS A 109 -76.09 53.82 -3.78
CA LYS A 109 -76.64 53.09 -4.94
C LYS A 109 -75.60 52.91 -6.04
N LYS A 110 -74.75 53.93 -6.29
CA LYS A 110 -73.67 53.87 -7.26
C LYS A 110 -72.60 52.85 -6.81
N GLU A 111 -72.07 52.99 -5.61
CA GLU A 111 -71.05 52.12 -5.02
C GLU A 111 -71.50 50.65 -4.98
N VAL A 112 -72.76 50.38 -4.59
CA VAL A 112 -73.33 49.01 -4.59
C VAL A 112 -73.49 48.45 -6.02
N SER A 113 -73.79 49.30 -7.02
CA SER A 113 -73.84 48.86 -8.42
C SER A 113 -72.44 48.56 -8.96
N GLU A 114 -71.47 49.45 -8.72
CA GLU A 114 -70.09 49.30 -9.15
C GLU A 114 -69.45 48.05 -8.51
N LEU A 115 -69.64 47.84 -7.20
CA LEU A 115 -69.16 46.65 -6.49
C LEU A 115 -69.81 45.35 -6.99
N HIS A 116 -71.08 45.38 -7.39
CA HIS A 116 -71.76 44.21 -7.96
C HIS A 116 -71.30 43.91 -9.41
N ASP A 117 -70.97 44.93 -10.20
CA ASP A 117 -70.39 44.73 -11.54
C ASP A 117 -68.92 44.28 -11.47
N ASP A 118 -68.13 44.80 -10.53
CA ASP A 118 -66.80 44.28 -10.20
C ASP A 118 -66.86 42.81 -9.76
N GLN A 119 -67.86 42.42 -8.97
CA GLN A 119 -68.08 41.02 -8.59
C GLN A 119 -68.33 40.11 -9.82
N LYS A 120 -69.10 40.58 -10.82
CA LYS A 120 -69.31 39.84 -12.08
C LYS A 120 -68.01 39.73 -12.89
N VAL A 121 -67.25 40.83 -12.98
CA VAL A 121 -65.95 40.85 -13.67
C VAL A 121 -64.96 39.92 -12.98
N MET A 122 -64.93 39.88 -11.64
CA MET A 122 -64.07 38.98 -10.88
C MET A 122 -64.48 37.51 -11.04
N SER A 123 -65.78 37.21 -11.03
CA SER A 123 -66.30 35.87 -11.34
C SER A 123 -65.91 35.41 -12.76
N SER A 124 -66.05 36.27 -13.77
CA SER A 124 -65.61 35.96 -15.14
C SER A 124 -64.10 35.76 -15.26
N LYS A 125 -63.29 36.53 -14.52
CA LYS A 125 -61.83 36.33 -14.44
C LYS A 125 -61.47 35.02 -13.73
N PHE A 126 -62.22 34.63 -12.70
CA PHE A 126 -62.02 33.38 -11.97
C PHE A 126 -62.30 32.16 -12.86
N GLY A 127 -63.45 32.13 -13.54
CA GLY A 127 -63.78 31.04 -14.48
C GLY A 127 -62.77 30.87 -15.62
N LYS A 128 -62.18 31.97 -16.13
CA LYS A 128 -61.07 31.92 -17.10
C LYS A 128 -59.77 31.38 -16.52
N LEU A 129 -59.52 31.60 -15.24
CA LEU A 129 -58.36 31.06 -14.54
C LEU A 129 -58.55 29.56 -14.26
N GLU A 130 -59.77 29.14 -13.89
CA GLU A 130 -60.14 27.72 -13.80
C GLU A 130 -60.00 27.02 -15.17
N GLU A 131 -60.53 27.61 -16.24
CA GLU A 131 -60.40 27.10 -17.62
C GLU A 131 -58.93 26.94 -18.04
N PHE A 132 -58.10 27.97 -17.83
CA PHE A 132 -56.66 27.92 -18.11
C PHE A 132 -55.92 26.86 -17.27
N VAL A 133 -56.25 26.72 -15.98
CA VAL A 133 -55.65 25.70 -15.10
C VAL A 133 -56.07 24.29 -15.52
N VAL A 134 -57.33 24.08 -15.92
CA VAL A 134 -57.82 22.80 -16.43
C VAL A 134 -57.21 22.46 -17.78
N GLU A 135 -57.05 23.41 -18.70
CA GLU A 135 -56.36 23.19 -19.98
C GLU A 135 -54.88 22.86 -19.76
N ALA A 136 -54.18 23.62 -18.91
CA ALA A 136 -52.77 23.39 -18.59
C ALA A 136 -52.55 22.02 -17.94
N LEU A 137 -53.36 21.65 -16.93
CA LEU A 137 -53.27 20.34 -16.27
C LEU A 137 -53.64 19.19 -17.22
N SER A 138 -54.66 19.36 -18.06
CA SER A 138 -55.05 18.37 -19.07
C SER A 138 -53.92 18.11 -20.06
N LYS A 139 -53.25 19.18 -20.51
CA LYS A 139 -52.07 19.11 -21.38
C LYS A 139 -50.86 18.47 -20.68
N GLU A 140 -50.54 18.88 -19.46
CA GLU A 140 -49.43 18.32 -18.66
C GLU A 140 -49.64 16.82 -18.39
N ILE A 141 -50.89 16.40 -18.12
CA ILE A 141 -51.26 14.98 -17.97
C ILE A 141 -51.07 14.22 -19.30
N ALA A 142 -51.44 14.81 -20.44
CA ALA A 142 -51.24 14.20 -21.76
C ALA A 142 -49.75 14.04 -22.10
N GLU A 143 -48.95 15.10 -21.91
CA GLU A 143 -47.50 15.09 -22.11
C GLU A 143 -46.83 14.06 -21.16
N PHE A 144 -47.23 14.01 -19.89
CA PHE A 144 -46.74 13.00 -18.93
C PHE A 144 -47.12 11.56 -19.32
N HIS A 145 -48.26 11.34 -19.98
CA HIS A 145 -48.64 10.03 -20.52
C HIS A 145 -47.77 9.62 -21.73
N GLU A 146 -47.36 10.57 -22.57
CA GLU A 146 -46.44 10.36 -23.69
C GLU A 146 -45.01 10.10 -23.18
N ASP A 147 -44.47 10.96 -22.31
CA ASP A 147 -43.17 10.79 -21.64
C ASP A 147 -43.05 9.41 -20.94
N LYS A 148 -44.11 8.98 -20.26
CA LYS A 148 -44.16 7.67 -19.59
C LYS A 148 -44.10 6.49 -20.57
N LYS A 149 -44.69 6.65 -21.76
CA LYS A 149 -44.64 5.66 -22.84
C LYS A 149 -43.25 5.63 -23.48
N ASP A 150 -42.68 6.79 -23.79
CA ASP A 150 -41.33 6.89 -24.37
C ASP A 150 -40.23 6.44 -23.39
N LEU A 151 -40.41 6.67 -22.09
CA LEU A 151 -39.56 6.10 -21.04
C LEU A 151 -39.65 4.56 -20.99
N ALA A 152 -40.79 3.96 -21.34
CA ALA A 152 -40.92 2.51 -21.45
C ALA A 152 -40.28 1.99 -22.75
N GLU A 153 -40.51 2.63 -23.89
CA GLU A 153 -39.93 2.25 -25.18
C GLU A 153 -38.41 2.38 -25.19
N THR A 154 -37.85 3.46 -24.64
CA THR A 154 -36.40 3.66 -24.47
C THR A 154 -35.79 2.63 -23.52
N LYS A 155 -36.43 2.29 -22.39
CA LYS A 155 -35.98 1.19 -21.50
C LYS A 155 -35.96 -0.15 -22.25
N VAL A 156 -37.02 -0.49 -22.99
CA VAL A 156 -37.08 -1.71 -23.80
C VAL A 156 -36.02 -1.73 -24.91
N LYS A 157 -35.75 -0.58 -25.56
CA LYS A 157 -34.69 -0.40 -26.55
C LYS A 157 -33.30 -0.63 -25.93
N LEU A 158 -32.99 0.02 -24.81
CA LEU A 158 -31.73 -0.13 -24.09
C LEU A 158 -31.52 -1.58 -23.61
N VAL A 159 -32.54 -2.25 -23.07
CA VAL A 159 -32.44 -3.67 -22.68
C VAL A 159 -32.19 -4.57 -23.89
N ARG A 160 -32.84 -4.30 -25.04
CA ARG A 160 -32.64 -5.03 -26.30
C ARG A 160 -31.23 -4.83 -26.87
N GLU A 161 -30.72 -3.61 -26.83
CA GLU A 161 -29.37 -3.25 -27.30
C GLU A 161 -28.28 -3.78 -26.36
N ALA A 162 -28.44 -3.63 -25.05
CA ALA A 162 -27.58 -4.25 -24.05
C ALA A 162 -27.52 -5.77 -24.20
N LYS A 163 -28.66 -6.46 -24.41
CA LYS A 163 -28.68 -7.92 -24.65
C LYS A 163 -27.97 -8.31 -25.96
N LYS A 164 -28.09 -7.52 -27.04
CA LYS A 164 -27.30 -7.70 -28.27
C LYS A 164 -25.80 -7.53 -28.02
N HIS A 165 -25.39 -6.47 -27.32
CA HIS A 165 -23.99 -6.21 -26.99
C HIS A 165 -23.41 -7.29 -26.07
N LEU A 166 -24.13 -7.72 -25.04
CA LEU A 166 -23.74 -8.79 -24.11
C LEU A 166 -23.53 -10.11 -24.88
N ASN A 167 -24.42 -10.46 -25.80
CA ASN A 167 -24.26 -11.63 -26.66
C ASN A 167 -23.05 -11.51 -27.60
N LYS A 168 -22.79 -10.32 -28.18
CA LYS A 168 -21.59 -10.07 -29.00
C LYS A 168 -20.31 -10.22 -28.16
N VAL A 169 -20.27 -9.62 -26.97
CA VAL A 169 -19.14 -9.73 -26.03
C VAL A 169 -18.92 -11.17 -25.59
N LYS A 170 -19.98 -11.94 -25.28
CA LYS A 170 -19.87 -13.38 -24.99
C LYS A 170 -19.26 -14.16 -26.15
N SER A 171 -19.73 -13.94 -27.38
CA SER A 171 -19.20 -14.60 -28.57
C SER A 171 -17.71 -14.27 -28.78
N THR A 172 -17.35 -12.99 -28.75
CA THR A 172 -15.96 -12.53 -28.90
C THR A 172 -15.06 -13.00 -27.74
N PHE A 173 -15.58 -13.12 -26.52
CA PHE A 173 -14.86 -13.69 -25.38
C PHE A 173 -14.58 -15.18 -25.60
N VAL A 174 -15.61 -15.98 -25.90
CA VAL A 174 -15.45 -17.42 -26.17
C VAL A 174 -14.49 -17.66 -27.34
N GLU A 175 -14.61 -16.90 -28.43
CA GLU A 175 -13.71 -17.01 -29.58
C GLU A 175 -12.25 -16.69 -29.22
N LYS A 176 -12.00 -15.60 -28.48
CA LYS A 176 -10.65 -15.21 -28.05
C LYS A 176 -10.07 -16.18 -27.03
N SER A 177 -10.86 -16.64 -26.05
CA SER A 177 -10.43 -17.61 -25.05
C SER A 177 -10.15 -18.98 -25.68
N ALA A 178 -10.98 -19.45 -26.62
CA ALA A 178 -10.73 -20.68 -27.34
C ALA A 178 -9.45 -20.61 -28.18
N LYS A 179 -9.22 -19.51 -28.90
CA LYS A 179 -7.97 -19.27 -29.63
C LYS A 179 -6.75 -19.21 -28.69
N LEU A 180 -6.83 -18.48 -27.58
CA LEU A 180 -5.74 -18.37 -26.62
C LEU A 180 -5.40 -19.71 -25.97
N VAL A 181 -6.40 -20.50 -25.56
CA VAL A 181 -6.19 -21.85 -25.02
C VAL A 181 -5.60 -22.77 -26.07
N SER A 182 -6.11 -22.76 -27.31
CA SER A 182 -5.57 -23.55 -28.43
C SER A 182 -4.11 -23.18 -28.76
N ASP A 183 -3.77 -21.89 -28.74
CA ASP A 183 -2.41 -21.41 -28.96
C ASP A 183 -1.45 -21.83 -27.84
N VAL A 184 -1.88 -21.71 -26.58
CA VAL A 184 -1.06 -22.06 -25.40
C VAL A 184 -0.86 -23.57 -25.32
N VAL A 185 -1.93 -24.36 -25.46
CA VAL A 185 -1.87 -25.83 -25.47
C VAL A 185 -1.09 -26.33 -26.68
N GLY A 186 -1.31 -25.75 -27.86
CA GLY A 186 -0.56 -26.10 -29.08
C GLY A 186 0.93 -25.83 -28.97
N LYS A 187 1.34 -24.67 -28.42
CA LYS A 187 2.75 -24.32 -28.16
C LYS A 187 3.35 -25.20 -27.05
N GLY A 188 2.59 -25.49 -26.00
CA GLY A 188 2.99 -26.42 -24.92
C GLY A 188 3.27 -27.81 -25.44
N LEU A 189 2.28 -28.46 -26.07
CA LEU A 189 2.42 -29.79 -26.66
C LEU A 189 3.52 -29.85 -27.73
N THR A 190 3.68 -28.82 -28.57
CA THR A 190 4.77 -28.79 -29.56
C THR A 190 6.14 -28.75 -28.89
N LYS A 191 6.29 -28.00 -27.79
CA LYS A 191 7.53 -27.96 -27.01
C LYS A 191 7.78 -29.28 -26.29
N GLU A 192 6.76 -29.85 -25.65
CA GLU A 192 6.85 -31.13 -24.91
C GLU A 192 7.17 -32.30 -25.85
N ILE A 193 6.54 -32.38 -27.02
CA ILE A 193 6.85 -33.37 -28.05
C ILE A 193 8.27 -33.15 -28.62
N GLY A 194 8.69 -31.89 -28.78
CA GLY A 194 10.06 -31.56 -29.19
C GLY A 194 11.10 -32.04 -28.18
N GLN A 195 10.89 -31.76 -26.89
CA GLN A 195 11.75 -32.20 -25.80
C GLN A 195 11.74 -33.73 -25.66
N LEU A 196 10.58 -34.37 -25.67
CA LEU A 196 10.45 -35.83 -25.63
C LEU A 196 11.19 -36.50 -26.80
N LYS A 197 11.17 -35.89 -27.99
CA LYS A 197 11.97 -36.37 -29.13
C LYS A 197 13.47 -36.22 -28.88
N GLU A 198 13.91 -35.09 -28.34
CA GLU A 198 15.32 -34.86 -27.98
C GLU A 198 15.80 -35.84 -26.90
N ASP A 199 14.99 -36.11 -25.88
CA ASP A 199 15.23 -37.13 -24.86
C ASP A 199 15.32 -38.55 -25.47
N ILE A 200 14.43 -38.89 -26.41
CA ILE A 200 14.46 -40.17 -27.14
C ILE A 200 15.72 -40.30 -28.01
N ASP A 201 16.09 -39.26 -28.77
CA ASP A 201 17.27 -39.29 -29.63
C ASP A 201 18.58 -39.23 -28.81
N SER A 202 18.57 -38.59 -27.63
CA SER A 202 19.65 -38.67 -26.62
C SER A 202 19.78 -40.09 -26.05
N ALA A 203 18.68 -40.71 -25.61
CA ALA A 203 18.66 -42.08 -25.12
C ALA A 203 19.14 -43.08 -26.19
N ARG A 204 18.76 -42.89 -27.46
CA ARG A 204 19.26 -43.69 -28.61
C ARG A 204 20.76 -43.52 -28.83
N ARG A 205 21.30 -42.29 -28.77
CA ARG A 205 22.74 -42.05 -28.88
C ARG A 205 23.51 -42.70 -27.73
N ASN A 206 22.97 -42.65 -26.52
CA ASN A 206 23.57 -43.26 -25.34
C ASN A 206 23.54 -44.79 -25.39
N ASP A 207 22.43 -45.40 -25.82
CA ASP A 207 22.35 -46.86 -26.01
C ASP A 207 23.24 -47.35 -27.18
N PHE A 208 23.33 -46.59 -28.27
CA PHE A 208 24.25 -46.87 -29.38
C PHE A 208 25.71 -46.74 -28.97
N GLY A 209 26.07 -45.68 -28.24
CA GLY A 209 27.41 -45.48 -27.68
C GLY A 209 27.79 -46.56 -26.68
N ARG A 210 26.85 -46.96 -25.81
CA ARG A 210 27.01 -48.11 -24.91
C ARG A 210 27.23 -49.39 -25.70
N LYS A 211 26.43 -49.68 -26.73
CA LYS A 211 26.58 -50.87 -27.57
C LYS A 211 27.93 -50.91 -28.29
N ILE A 212 28.42 -49.78 -28.81
CA ILE A 212 29.77 -49.68 -29.39
C ILE A 212 30.84 -49.93 -28.32
N PHE A 213 30.67 -49.38 -27.11
CA PHE A 213 31.62 -49.61 -26.02
C PHE A 213 31.62 -51.07 -25.55
N GLU A 214 30.44 -51.68 -25.42
CA GLU A 214 30.26 -53.10 -25.07
C GLU A 214 30.85 -54.03 -26.14
N THR A 215 30.57 -53.80 -27.44
CA THR A 215 31.17 -54.63 -28.50
C THR A 215 32.67 -54.39 -28.61
N PHE A 216 33.15 -53.15 -28.55
CA PHE A 216 34.59 -52.86 -28.58
C PHE A 216 35.32 -53.46 -27.37
N ALA A 217 34.77 -53.36 -26.16
CA ALA A 217 35.36 -53.96 -24.96
C ALA A 217 35.36 -55.50 -25.04
N ASN A 218 34.29 -56.11 -25.56
CA ASN A 218 34.23 -57.55 -25.78
C ASN A 218 35.24 -58.02 -26.84
N GLU A 219 35.33 -57.35 -28.00
CA GLU A 219 36.31 -57.67 -29.05
C GLU A 219 37.75 -57.44 -28.58
N TYR A 220 38.02 -56.33 -27.88
CA TYR A 220 39.34 -56.06 -27.29
C TYR A 220 39.72 -57.13 -26.25
N SER A 221 38.76 -57.54 -25.41
CA SER A 221 38.96 -58.62 -24.44
C SER A 221 39.12 -60.00 -25.09
N ASN A 222 38.42 -60.28 -26.19
CA ASN A 222 38.49 -61.57 -26.88
C ASN A 222 39.73 -61.68 -27.79
N SER A 223 40.24 -60.56 -28.28
CA SER A 223 41.41 -60.48 -29.17
C SER A 223 42.70 -60.29 -28.37
N TYR A 224 42.95 -59.10 -27.80
CA TYR A 224 44.21 -58.78 -27.11
C TYR A 224 44.40 -59.54 -25.79
N LEU A 225 43.32 -59.84 -25.06
CA LEU A 225 43.42 -60.64 -23.83
C LEU A 225 43.59 -62.14 -24.13
N ASN A 226 43.41 -62.58 -25.38
CA ASN A 226 43.77 -63.94 -25.82
C ASN A 226 45.25 -64.04 -26.26
N GLU A 227 45.90 -62.97 -26.73
CA GLU A 227 47.37 -62.91 -26.80
C GLU A 227 47.99 -63.14 -25.41
N LYS A 228 47.30 -62.71 -24.35
CA LYS A 228 47.65 -63.02 -22.95
C LYS A 228 47.58 -64.52 -22.63
N SER A 229 46.76 -65.30 -23.35
CA SER A 229 46.73 -66.77 -23.24
C SER A 229 47.89 -67.42 -24.03
N GLU A 230 48.26 -66.88 -25.20
CA GLU A 230 49.36 -67.40 -26.00
C GLU A 230 50.73 -67.08 -25.39
N THR A 231 50.93 -65.86 -24.90
CA THR A 231 52.12 -65.47 -24.13
C THR A 231 52.22 -66.24 -22.80
N ALA A 232 51.10 -66.53 -22.13
CA ALA A 232 51.10 -67.41 -20.95
C ALA A 232 51.49 -68.86 -21.30
N LYS A 233 51.00 -69.42 -22.41
CA LYS A 233 51.41 -70.74 -22.92
C LYS A 233 52.90 -70.76 -23.27
N LEU A 234 53.43 -69.71 -23.93
CA LEU A 234 54.87 -69.57 -24.18
C LEU A 234 55.67 -69.52 -22.87
N MET A 235 55.26 -68.71 -21.90
CA MET A 235 55.88 -68.67 -20.57
C MET A 235 55.84 -70.02 -19.86
N GLN A 236 54.77 -70.80 -19.98
CA GLN A 236 54.69 -72.14 -19.42
C GLN A 236 55.67 -73.11 -20.11
N VAL A 237 55.78 -73.05 -21.44
CA VAL A 237 56.75 -73.85 -22.21
C VAL A 237 58.20 -73.47 -21.87
N VAL A 238 58.50 -72.17 -21.72
CA VAL A 238 59.82 -71.68 -21.30
C VAL A 238 60.16 -72.18 -19.89
N ASN A 239 59.24 -72.04 -18.92
CA ASN A 239 59.45 -72.56 -17.56
C ASN A 239 59.65 -74.08 -17.53
N MET A 240 58.92 -74.85 -18.35
CA MET A 240 59.15 -76.30 -18.51
C MET A 240 60.52 -76.60 -19.10
N LYS A 241 60.99 -75.79 -20.06
CA LYS A 241 62.33 -75.96 -20.66
C LYS A 241 63.46 -75.60 -19.70
N ASP A 242 63.32 -74.54 -18.91
CA ASP A 242 64.27 -74.21 -17.85
C ASP A 242 64.30 -75.27 -16.74
N GLY A 243 63.16 -75.91 -16.44
CA GLY A 243 63.10 -77.09 -15.59
C GLY A 243 63.93 -78.25 -16.15
N GLN A 244 63.68 -78.64 -17.41
CA GLN A 244 64.44 -79.69 -18.10
C GLN A 244 65.94 -79.36 -18.21
N ILE A 245 66.32 -78.10 -18.43
CA ILE A 245 67.73 -77.67 -18.50
C ILE A 245 68.40 -77.77 -17.12
N LYS A 246 67.70 -77.48 -16.02
CA LYS A 246 68.24 -77.67 -14.66
C LYS A 246 68.42 -79.15 -14.32
N GLU A 247 67.45 -79.99 -14.67
CA GLU A 247 67.48 -81.44 -14.44
C GLU A 247 68.63 -82.10 -15.23
N VAL A 248 68.76 -81.78 -16.53
CA VAL A 248 69.88 -82.26 -17.37
C VAL A 248 71.23 -81.76 -16.85
N LYS A 249 71.34 -80.52 -16.34
CA LYS A 249 72.59 -80.03 -15.74
C LYS A 249 72.97 -80.81 -14.48
N ALA A 250 72.01 -81.07 -13.58
CA ALA A 250 72.26 -81.88 -12.39
C ALA A 250 72.72 -83.31 -12.76
N GLU A 251 72.09 -83.94 -13.75
CA GLU A 251 72.47 -85.26 -14.22
C GLU A 251 73.88 -85.28 -14.87
N VAL A 252 74.28 -84.19 -15.54
CA VAL A 252 75.65 -84.00 -16.07
C VAL A 252 76.66 -83.79 -14.94
N ASP A 253 76.32 -83.05 -13.88
CA ASP A 253 77.19 -82.82 -12.72
C ASP A 253 77.41 -84.11 -11.90
N GLU A 254 76.43 -85.02 -11.83
CA GLU A 254 76.62 -86.35 -11.24
C GLU A 254 77.45 -87.29 -12.15
N LYS A 255 77.17 -87.29 -13.46
CA LYS A 255 77.93 -88.11 -14.43
C LYS A 255 79.41 -87.68 -14.48
N THR A 256 79.71 -86.39 -14.43
CA THR A 256 81.09 -85.87 -14.44
C THR A 256 81.85 -86.21 -13.15
N LYS A 257 81.20 -86.17 -11.97
CA LYS A 257 81.79 -86.70 -10.72
C LYS A 257 82.13 -88.19 -10.84
N THR A 258 81.16 -89.00 -11.29
CA THR A 258 81.33 -90.45 -11.48
C THR A 258 82.49 -90.78 -12.43
N ILE A 259 82.64 -90.01 -13.51
CA ILE A 259 83.76 -90.14 -14.47
C ILE A 259 85.10 -89.74 -13.83
N ALA A 260 85.14 -88.69 -13.02
CA ALA A 260 86.35 -88.27 -12.31
C ALA A 260 86.83 -89.34 -11.31
N GLU A 261 85.92 -89.92 -10.54
CA GLU A 261 86.20 -91.01 -9.60
C GLU A 261 86.73 -92.26 -10.32
N LYS A 262 86.09 -92.68 -11.42
CA LYS A 262 86.53 -93.85 -12.20
C LYS A 262 87.88 -93.64 -12.88
N ASN A 263 88.18 -92.45 -13.38
CA ASN A 263 89.51 -92.13 -13.91
C ASN A 263 90.59 -92.15 -12.82
N ALA A 264 90.29 -91.70 -11.59
CA ALA A 264 91.22 -91.78 -10.47
C ALA A 264 91.51 -93.23 -10.03
N GLU A 265 90.51 -94.12 -10.14
CA GLU A 265 90.65 -95.56 -9.88
C GLU A 265 91.49 -96.26 -10.97
N ILE A 266 91.21 -95.99 -12.25
CA ILE A 266 91.96 -96.53 -13.40
C ILE A 266 93.45 -96.17 -13.31
N ASN A 267 93.78 -94.91 -12.95
CA ASN A 267 95.17 -94.47 -12.82
C ASN A 267 95.93 -95.23 -11.72
N LYS A 268 95.31 -95.48 -10.56
CA LYS A 268 95.91 -96.29 -9.48
C LYS A 268 96.22 -97.72 -9.92
N ILE A 269 95.31 -98.35 -10.67
CA ILE A 269 95.48 -99.71 -11.19
C ILE A 269 96.59 -99.74 -12.26
N SER A 270 96.63 -98.74 -13.16
CA SER A 270 97.65 -98.62 -14.20
C SER A 270 99.07 -98.52 -13.64
N ASP A 271 99.27 -97.71 -12.60
CA ASP A 271 100.59 -97.55 -11.96
C ASP A 271 100.99 -98.77 -11.11
N ALA A 272 100.03 -99.48 -10.53
CA ALA A 272 100.28 -100.74 -9.82
C ALA A 272 100.74 -101.85 -10.77
N ALA A 273 100.12 -101.99 -11.94
CA ALA A 273 100.53 -102.96 -12.97
C ALA A 273 101.96 -102.68 -13.48
N LYS A 274 102.24 -101.46 -13.95
CA LYS A 274 103.57 -101.04 -14.40
C LYS A 274 104.66 -101.24 -13.35
N ARG A 275 104.33 -101.07 -12.06
CA ARG A 275 105.23 -101.34 -10.93
C ARG A 275 105.59 -102.82 -10.82
N GLN A 276 104.63 -103.70 -11.00
CA GLN A 276 104.83 -105.14 -10.94
C GLN A 276 105.69 -105.64 -12.12
N ASP A 277 105.42 -105.17 -13.34
CA ASP A 277 106.15 -105.56 -14.54
C ASP A 277 107.63 -105.17 -14.46
N ILE A 278 107.93 -103.89 -14.22
CA ILE A 278 109.31 -103.36 -14.11
C ILE A 278 110.08 -104.06 -12.98
N MET A 279 109.43 -104.31 -11.83
CA MET A 279 110.09 -104.97 -10.70
C MET A 279 110.29 -106.48 -10.92
N SER A 280 109.45 -107.11 -11.74
CA SER A 280 109.63 -108.50 -12.19
C SER A 280 110.81 -108.60 -13.17
N GLU A 281 110.85 -107.73 -14.19
CA GLU A 281 111.89 -107.69 -15.22
C GLU A 281 113.28 -107.47 -14.62
N LEU A 282 113.45 -106.42 -13.81
CA LEU A 282 114.74 -106.09 -13.19
C LEU A 282 115.23 -107.21 -12.27
N THR A 283 114.35 -107.85 -11.49
CA THR A 283 114.75 -108.88 -10.53
C THR A 283 114.83 -110.30 -11.13
N ALA A 284 114.49 -110.46 -12.42
CA ALA A 284 114.50 -111.74 -13.13
C ALA A 284 115.85 -112.49 -13.20
N PRO A 285 117.02 -111.85 -13.39
CA PRO A 285 118.30 -112.57 -13.57
C PRO A 285 119.02 -112.92 -12.25
N LEU A 286 118.54 -112.46 -11.10
CA LEU A 286 119.19 -112.69 -9.80
C LEU A 286 118.85 -114.08 -9.22
N SER A 287 119.80 -114.65 -8.47
CA SER A 287 119.53 -115.85 -7.66
C SER A 287 118.45 -115.57 -6.59
N LYS A 288 117.82 -116.62 -6.06
CA LYS A 288 116.61 -116.49 -5.22
C LYS A 288 116.80 -115.53 -4.04
N ASP A 289 117.89 -115.68 -3.31
CA ASP A 289 118.13 -114.94 -2.07
C ASP A 289 118.50 -113.47 -2.39
N GLN A 290 119.27 -113.25 -3.46
CA GLN A 290 119.60 -111.92 -3.98
C GLN A 290 118.36 -111.16 -4.49
N ARG A 291 117.43 -111.88 -5.12
CA ARG A 291 116.15 -111.36 -5.62
C ARG A 291 115.25 -110.88 -4.47
N GLU A 292 115.23 -111.62 -3.36
CA GLU A 292 114.47 -111.27 -2.16
C GLU A 292 115.04 -110.02 -1.47
N ILE A 293 116.36 -109.94 -1.30
CA ILE A 293 117.07 -108.75 -0.77
C ILE A 293 116.81 -107.51 -1.66
N MET A 294 116.90 -107.66 -3.00
CA MET A 294 116.62 -106.55 -3.92
C MET A 294 115.14 -106.12 -3.93
N LYS A 295 114.20 -107.03 -3.65
CA LYS A 295 112.77 -106.70 -3.55
C LYS A 295 112.48 -105.84 -2.31
N ASP A 296 113.03 -106.22 -1.16
CA ASP A 296 112.98 -105.43 0.09
C ASP A 296 113.57 -104.02 -0.09
N LEU A 297 114.65 -103.88 -0.86
CA LEU A 297 115.32 -102.60 -1.14
C LEU A 297 114.55 -101.69 -2.13
N LEU A 298 113.60 -102.22 -2.90
CA LEU A 298 112.88 -101.47 -3.93
C LEU A 298 111.40 -101.20 -3.61
N GLU A 299 110.84 -101.84 -2.58
CA GLU A 299 109.41 -101.75 -2.23
C GLU A 299 108.90 -100.29 -2.08
N SER A 300 109.71 -99.37 -1.56
CA SER A 300 109.34 -97.96 -1.31
C SER A 300 109.65 -96.99 -2.45
N VAL A 301 110.25 -97.44 -3.56
CA VAL A 301 110.75 -96.56 -4.65
C VAL A 301 109.65 -96.25 -5.66
N GLN A 302 109.42 -94.97 -6.02
CA GLN A 302 108.45 -94.59 -7.06
C GLN A 302 108.69 -95.32 -8.39
N THR A 303 107.62 -95.69 -9.10
CA THR A 303 107.63 -96.57 -10.28
C THR A 303 108.65 -96.13 -11.35
N ALA A 304 108.64 -94.84 -11.72
CA ALA A 304 109.58 -94.26 -12.70
C ALA A 304 111.06 -94.15 -12.23
N LYS A 305 111.38 -94.64 -11.03
CA LYS A 305 112.73 -94.59 -10.42
C LYS A 305 113.27 -95.98 -10.02
N LEU A 306 112.50 -97.06 -10.21
CA LEU A 306 112.87 -98.44 -9.84
C LEU A 306 114.24 -98.85 -10.41
N GLN A 307 114.40 -98.75 -11.73
CA GLN A 307 115.62 -99.16 -12.45
C GLN A 307 116.88 -98.45 -11.93
N LYS A 308 116.83 -97.13 -11.72
CA LYS A 308 117.97 -96.34 -11.19
C LYS A 308 118.37 -96.70 -9.76
N GLN A 309 117.47 -97.27 -8.96
CA GLN A 309 117.81 -97.78 -7.62
C GLN A 309 118.26 -99.23 -7.69
N PHE A 310 117.70 -100.04 -8.60
CA PHE A 310 118.12 -101.42 -8.84
C PHE A 310 119.63 -101.49 -9.19
N ASP A 311 120.07 -100.73 -10.20
CA ASP A 311 121.47 -100.70 -10.65
C ASP A 311 122.43 -100.27 -9.53
N LYS A 312 121.97 -99.41 -8.61
CA LYS A 312 122.77 -98.88 -7.50
C LYS A 312 123.02 -99.90 -6.39
N TYR A 313 122.05 -100.76 -6.10
CA TYR A 313 122.16 -101.76 -5.03
C TYR A 313 122.71 -103.11 -5.51
N MET A 314 122.59 -103.42 -6.80
CA MET A 314 123.03 -104.68 -7.39
C MET A 314 124.49 -105.10 -7.04
N PRO A 315 125.51 -104.21 -7.02
CA PRO A 315 126.87 -104.61 -6.60
C PRO A 315 126.95 -105.11 -5.15
N ALA A 316 126.26 -104.45 -4.22
CA ALA A 316 126.27 -104.81 -2.80
C ALA A 316 125.55 -106.15 -2.51
N VAL A 317 124.63 -106.55 -3.39
CA VAL A 317 123.90 -107.82 -3.32
C VAL A 317 124.67 -108.99 -3.99
N ILE A 318 125.65 -108.69 -4.84
CA ILE A 318 126.55 -109.70 -5.42
C ILE A 318 127.73 -110.01 -4.48
N ASP A 319 128.38 -109.00 -3.90
CA ASP A 319 129.56 -109.17 -3.02
C ASP A 319 129.26 -109.60 -1.57
N GLY A 320 128.05 -110.11 -1.30
CA GLY A 320 127.72 -110.84 -0.06
C GLY A 320 127.80 -110.03 1.24
N LYS A 321 127.73 -108.69 1.20
CA LYS A 321 127.81 -107.82 2.38
C LYS A 321 126.60 -106.89 2.51
N THR A 322 125.57 -107.39 3.20
CA THR A 322 124.39 -106.61 3.60
C THR A 322 124.71 -105.54 4.65
N PRO A 323 124.27 -104.29 4.46
CA PRO A 323 124.01 -103.34 5.54
C PRO A 323 122.52 -103.39 5.94
N GLU A 324 122.22 -103.37 7.25
CA GLU A 324 120.85 -103.63 7.73
C GLU A 324 119.91 -102.40 7.72
N LYS A 325 118.62 -102.70 7.58
CA LYS A 325 117.43 -101.83 7.46
C LYS A 325 117.38 -100.66 8.46
N LYS A 326 116.92 -99.48 8.00
CA LYS A 326 116.24 -98.46 8.85
C LYS A 326 115.03 -97.82 8.15
N LYS A 327 113.98 -97.56 8.93
CA LYS A 327 112.69 -96.97 8.50
C LYS A 327 112.71 -95.43 8.52
N ALA A 328 111.89 -94.83 7.65
CA ALA A 328 111.11 -93.60 7.86
C ALA A 328 109.84 -93.71 6.99
N THR A 329 108.58 -93.35 7.35
CA THR A 329 107.96 -92.30 8.19
C THR A 329 107.96 -90.89 7.60
N LEU A 330 106.93 -90.10 7.99
CA LEU A 330 106.66 -88.66 7.70
C LEU A 330 105.95 -88.34 6.35
N THR A 331 105.05 -87.36 6.21
CA THR A 331 104.03 -86.72 7.12
C THR A 331 103.04 -85.91 6.26
N GLU A 332 101.90 -85.47 6.82
CA GLU A 332 101.03 -84.46 6.21
C GLU A 332 101.61 -83.03 6.32
N ALA A 333 101.31 -82.17 5.34
CA ALA A 333 101.52 -80.71 5.41
C ALA A 333 100.63 -79.95 4.40
N GLU A 334 100.30 -78.70 4.71
CA GLU A 334 99.29 -77.84 4.07
C GLU A 334 99.71 -77.23 2.71
N ALA A 335 98.73 -76.70 1.95
CA ALA A 335 98.94 -75.79 0.82
C ALA A 335 97.82 -74.71 0.73
N LYS A 336 98.05 -73.61 0.00
CA LYS A 336 97.42 -72.28 0.26
C LYS A 336 96.78 -71.62 -0.98
N SER A 337 95.57 -71.07 -0.80
CA SER A 337 94.96 -69.84 -1.38
C SER A 337 95.33 -69.28 -2.79
N ILE A 338 94.32 -68.91 -3.62
CA ILE A 338 94.22 -67.69 -4.48
C ILE A 338 92.87 -67.66 -5.29
N THR A 339 92.36 -66.60 -5.96
CA THR A 339 91.92 -65.24 -5.53
C THR A 339 91.24 -64.48 -6.71
N GLY A 340 90.08 -63.83 -6.51
CA GLY A 340 89.50 -62.76 -7.38
C GLY A 340 88.30 -63.14 -8.30
N ASN A 341 87.50 -62.20 -8.86
CA ASN A 341 87.45 -60.73 -8.70
C ASN A 341 86.15 -60.09 -9.31
N LYS A 342 85.57 -59.04 -8.66
CA LYS A 342 84.78 -57.85 -9.16
C LYS A 342 83.65 -57.97 -10.24
N GLU A 343 82.67 -57.05 -10.41
CA GLU A 343 82.38 -55.72 -9.82
C GLU A 343 80.85 -55.37 -9.74
N GLU A 344 80.53 -54.13 -9.35
CA GLU A 344 79.23 -53.50 -8.98
C GLU A 344 78.27 -53.23 -10.18
N SER A 345 77.09 -52.57 -10.14
CA SER A 345 76.40 -51.62 -9.21
C SER A 345 74.89 -51.49 -9.66
N ASN A 346 73.87 -50.86 -9.02
CA ASN A 346 73.55 -50.31 -7.68
C ASN A 346 72.05 -49.82 -7.68
N VAL A 347 71.42 -49.59 -6.51
CA VAL A 347 70.07 -48.96 -6.22
C VAL A 347 68.80 -49.52 -6.90
N SER A 348 67.58 -49.50 -6.31
CA SER A 348 67.04 -48.83 -5.09
C SER A 348 66.00 -49.68 -4.31
N SER A 349 65.69 -49.27 -3.07
CA SER A 349 64.65 -49.82 -2.17
C SER A 349 63.22 -49.47 -2.64
N VAL A 350 62.24 -50.38 -2.58
CA VAL A 350 61.39 -50.71 -1.39
C VAL A 350 60.86 -49.48 -0.65
N SER A 351 59.60 -49.08 -0.92
CA SER A 351 58.68 -48.49 0.08
C SER A 351 57.22 -48.35 -0.40
N SER A 352 56.32 -49.05 0.29
CA SER A 352 54.94 -48.67 0.67
C SER A 352 53.94 -48.10 -0.35
N GLU A 353 52.85 -48.84 -0.50
CA GLU A 353 51.49 -48.33 -0.70
C GLU A 353 51.15 -47.27 0.37
N ALA A 354 50.87 -46.01 -0.03
CA ALA A 354 50.63 -44.92 0.93
C ALA A 354 49.67 -43.80 0.46
N THR A 355 48.97 -43.95 -0.68
CA THR A 355 48.27 -42.82 -1.34
C THR A 355 46.75 -42.96 -1.49
N SER A 356 46.15 -44.13 -1.21
CA SER A 356 44.68 -44.33 -1.29
C SER A 356 43.90 -43.63 -0.17
N ASN A 357 44.42 -43.70 1.07
CA ASN A 357 43.58 -43.56 2.27
C ASN A 357 43.15 -42.12 2.59
N ILE A 358 43.67 -41.10 1.91
CA ILE A 358 43.32 -39.68 2.16
C ILE A 358 42.04 -39.27 1.39
N VAL A 359 41.77 -39.88 0.24
CA VAL A 359 40.60 -39.55 -0.59
C VAL A 359 39.31 -40.06 0.05
N ASP A 360 39.31 -41.32 0.48
CA ASP A 360 38.10 -41.95 1.05
C ASP A 360 37.75 -41.41 2.44
N ILE A 361 38.74 -40.99 3.25
CA ILE A 361 38.47 -40.32 4.54
C ILE A 361 37.75 -38.99 4.34
N ARG A 362 38.07 -38.19 3.31
CA ARG A 362 37.27 -37.00 2.97
C ARG A 362 35.85 -37.39 2.56
N ARG A 363 35.72 -38.44 1.75
CA ARG A 363 34.42 -38.90 1.21
C ARG A 363 33.47 -39.43 2.28
N LEU A 364 33.97 -40.09 3.33
CA LEU A 364 33.17 -40.48 4.50
C LEU A 364 32.88 -39.33 5.48
N ALA A 365 33.65 -38.24 5.44
CA ALA A 365 33.49 -37.09 6.35
C ALA A 365 32.48 -36.02 5.90
N GLY A 366 31.87 -36.17 4.71
CA GLY A 366 30.79 -35.29 4.25
C GLY A 366 31.21 -33.86 3.89
N LEU A 367 32.49 -33.64 3.58
CA LEU A 367 33.05 -32.38 3.10
C LEU A 367 33.59 -32.60 1.67
N ASN A 368 33.12 -31.77 0.72
CA ASN A 368 33.35 -31.92 -0.73
C ASN A 368 34.82 -32.06 -1.14
#